data_AF-A0A2N3ADW3-F1
#
_entry.id   AF-A0A2N3ADW3-F1
#
_cell.length_a   1.000
_cell.length_b   1.000
_cell.length_c   1.000
_cell.angle_alpha   90.00
_cell.angle_beta   90.00
_cell.angle_gamma   90.00
#
_symmetry.space_group_name_H-M   'P 1'
#
loop_
_entity.id
_entity.type
_entity.pdbx_description
1 polymer ?
#
loop_
_entity_poly.entity_id
_entity_poly.type
_entity_poly.pdbx_seq_one_letter_code
_entity_poly.pdbx_strand_id
1 'polypeptide(L)'
;MPHLTQLLSEIQQACLYVAPPNPIWEKSGADPDNELELEDISHVEQFVYGEELPIEEITGIAFEKLPLPEDLDEQQKAILSKALLQLLDHHNFELDFPENYPLAMRYTFIYDFWPTEQVPLTYGTNHIELCNYDQDECPFPDYCHSCEEIKAEMEADRAREKDTDEPFEFDIDDLLPSVEELRNFFGDDPAEDDGGLPQDMLPFPGLCLVCQKYQLEQKQDDENLSCKRIRYIQQGKNQFECDDFETV
;
A
#
# COMPACT_ATOMS: atom_id res chain seq x y z
N MET A 1 -8.57 -39.86 -6.32
CA MET A 1 -7.34 -39.52 -7.07
C MET A 1 -6.21 -39.36 -6.07
N PRO A 2 -5.20 -40.25 -6.03
CA PRO A 2 -4.15 -40.21 -5.01
C PRO A 2 -3.31 -38.92 -5.03
N HIS A 3 -3.30 -38.19 -6.15
CA HIS A 3 -2.57 -36.94 -6.32
C HIS A 3 -3.15 -35.76 -5.50
N LEU A 4 -4.49 -35.64 -5.40
CA LEU A 4 -5.11 -34.50 -4.70
C LEU A 4 -4.83 -34.52 -3.19
N THR A 5 -4.88 -35.70 -2.57
CA THR A 5 -4.58 -35.83 -1.13
C THR A 5 -3.13 -35.48 -0.83
N GLN A 6 -2.20 -35.84 -1.72
CA GLN A 6 -0.80 -35.44 -1.59
C GLN A 6 -0.64 -33.92 -1.73
N LEU A 7 -1.23 -33.31 -2.76
CA LEU A 7 -1.18 -31.86 -2.96
C LEU A 7 -1.74 -31.10 -1.74
N LEU A 8 -2.88 -31.54 -1.19
CA LEU A 8 -3.44 -30.93 0.01
C LEU A 8 -2.50 -31.03 1.22
N SER A 9 -1.78 -32.14 1.36
CA SER A 9 -0.76 -32.28 2.41
C SER A 9 0.43 -31.35 2.18
N GLU A 10 0.86 -31.16 0.93
CA GLU A 10 1.94 -30.24 0.57
C GLU A 10 1.54 -28.78 0.84
N ILE A 11 0.31 -28.38 0.49
CA ILE A 11 -0.26 -27.06 0.79
C ILE A 11 -0.29 -26.83 2.31
N GLN A 12 -0.82 -27.79 3.07
CA GLN A 12 -0.85 -27.70 4.53
C GLN A 12 0.54 -27.57 5.13
N GLN A 13 1.53 -28.27 4.57
CA GLN A 13 2.90 -28.16 5.01
C GLN A 13 3.47 -26.77 4.68
N ALA A 14 3.20 -26.23 3.49
CA ALA A 14 3.64 -24.89 3.09
C ALA A 14 3.12 -23.80 4.03
N CYS A 15 1.85 -23.87 4.46
CA CYS A 15 1.29 -22.95 5.46
C CYS A 15 2.04 -22.96 6.80
N LEU A 16 2.77 -24.03 7.14
CA LEU A 16 3.55 -24.09 8.40
C LEU A 16 4.94 -23.45 8.28
N TYR A 17 5.42 -23.18 7.07
CA TYR A 17 6.75 -22.65 6.79
C TYR A 17 6.66 -21.29 6.11
N VAL A 18 6.10 -20.30 6.82
CA VAL A 18 6.12 -18.91 6.37
C VAL A 18 7.51 -18.33 6.64
N ALA A 19 8.08 -17.64 5.66
CA ALA A 19 9.35 -16.95 5.81
C ALA A 19 9.26 -15.94 6.97
N PRO A 20 10.28 -15.82 7.82
CA PRO A 20 10.29 -14.80 8.86
C PRO A 20 10.24 -13.39 8.22
N PRO A 21 9.78 -12.36 8.97
CA PRO A 21 9.79 -10.99 8.49
C PRO A 21 11.16 -10.59 7.95
N ASN A 22 11.17 -9.72 6.92
CA ASN A 22 12.39 -9.22 6.30
C ASN A 22 13.37 -8.69 7.37
N PRO A 23 14.70 -8.99 7.31
CA PRO A 23 15.67 -8.46 8.26
C PRO A 23 15.66 -6.93 8.42
N ILE A 24 15.09 -6.19 7.47
CA ILE A 24 14.90 -4.74 7.58
C ILE A 24 13.97 -4.38 8.75
N TRP A 25 12.99 -5.23 9.09
CA TRP A 25 12.16 -5.07 10.29
C TRP A 25 12.96 -5.08 11.59
N GLU A 26 13.94 -5.98 11.69
CA GLU A 26 14.82 -6.03 12.86
C GLU A 26 15.72 -4.78 12.92
N LYS A 27 16.08 -4.21 11.76
CA LYS A 27 16.94 -3.04 11.65
C LYS A 27 16.21 -1.71 11.81
N SER A 28 14.93 -1.65 11.43
CA SER A 28 14.14 -0.42 11.52
C SER A 28 13.91 -0.01 12.96
N GLY A 29 13.93 -0.98 13.89
CA GLY A 29 13.61 -0.73 15.30
C GLY A 29 12.16 -0.30 15.50
N ALA A 30 11.31 -0.50 14.49
CA ALA A 30 9.89 -0.21 14.56
C ALA A 30 9.26 -1.01 15.71
N ASP A 31 8.50 -0.32 16.57
CA ASP A 31 7.77 -1.00 17.62
C ASP A 31 6.60 -1.79 17.00
N PRO A 32 6.57 -3.14 17.12
CA PRO A 32 5.47 -3.94 16.59
C PRO A 32 4.13 -3.70 17.29
N ASP A 33 4.11 -2.94 18.39
CA ASP A 33 2.88 -2.50 19.05
C ASP A 33 2.45 -1.08 18.62
N ASN A 34 3.23 -0.40 17.76
CA ASN A 34 2.95 0.94 17.24
C ASN A 34 2.52 0.88 15.75
N GLU A 35 1.21 0.85 15.53
CA GLU A 35 0.56 0.81 14.21
C GLU A 35 1.09 1.89 13.25
N LEU A 36 1.38 3.09 13.76
CA LEU A 36 1.85 4.23 12.95
C LEU A 36 3.28 4.03 12.41
N GLU A 37 4.14 3.35 13.16
CA GLU A 37 5.53 3.05 12.75
C GLU A 37 5.60 1.81 11.84
N LEU A 38 4.66 0.88 11.98
CA LEU A 38 4.54 -0.33 11.17
C LEU A 38 4.02 -0.06 9.75
N GLU A 39 3.04 0.83 9.63
CA GLU A 39 2.43 1.23 8.35
C GLU A 39 3.43 1.95 7.44
N ASP A 40 4.33 2.75 8.00
CA ASP A 40 5.19 3.67 7.24
C ASP A 40 6.42 2.97 6.60
N ILE A 41 6.85 1.82 7.13
CA ILE A 41 8.14 1.20 6.75
C ILE A 41 7.96 -0.03 5.85
N SER A 42 6.89 -0.78 6.03
CA SER A 42 6.68 -2.06 5.34
C SER A 42 5.99 -1.94 3.98
N HIS A 43 5.03 -1.03 3.91
CA HIS A 43 4.25 -0.75 2.71
C HIS A 43 5.10 -0.03 1.67
N VAL A 44 6.04 0.82 2.10
CA VAL A 44 6.90 1.61 1.22
C VAL A 44 8.03 0.77 0.61
N GLU A 45 8.61 -0.19 1.34
CA GLU A 45 9.76 -0.97 0.85
C GLU A 45 9.39 -2.01 -0.20
N GLN A 46 8.31 -2.77 0.01
CA GLN A 46 7.94 -3.84 -0.91
C GLN A 46 7.21 -3.31 -2.14
N PHE A 47 6.26 -2.39 -1.99
CA PHE A 47 5.46 -1.88 -3.11
C PHE A 47 6.29 -1.07 -4.12
N VAL A 48 7.37 -0.40 -3.68
CA VAL A 48 8.19 0.46 -4.57
C VAL A 48 9.43 -0.26 -5.11
N TYR A 49 9.98 -1.27 -4.41
CA TYR A 49 11.29 -1.86 -4.76
C TYR A 49 11.38 -3.39 -4.69
N GLY A 50 10.28 -4.10 -4.42
CA GLY A 50 10.30 -5.56 -4.38
C GLY A 50 10.56 -6.19 -5.75
N GLU A 51 11.30 -7.30 -5.77
CA GLU A 51 11.40 -8.16 -6.95
C GLU A 51 10.07 -8.93 -7.08
N GLU A 52 9.44 -8.83 -8.25
CA GLU A 52 8.27 -9.64 -8.58
C GLU A 52 8.74 -11.09 -8.77
N LEU A 53 8.12 -12.01 -8.02
CA LEU A 53 8.41 -13.44 -8.09
C LEU A 53 7.14 -14.19 -8.52
N PRO A 54 7.27 -15.28 -9.29
CA PRO A 54 6.15 -16.17 -9.56
C PRO A 54 5.52 -16.71 -8.27
N ILE A 55 4.20 -16.85 -8.23
CA ILE A 55 3.49 -17.42 -7.05
C ILE A 55 4.02 -18.79 -6.65
N GLU A 56 4.46 -19.61 -7.62
CA GLU A 56 5.05 -20.92 -7.32
C GLU A 56 6.36 -20.84 -6.54
N GLU A 57 7.15 -19.79 -6.73
CA GLU A 57 8.38 -19.54 -5.98
C GLU A 57 8.05 -19.02 -4.57
N ILE A 58 7.06 -18.12 -4.47
CA ILE A 58 6.64 -17.54 -3.19
C ILE A 58 6.02 -18.60 -2.27
N THR A 59 5.14 -19.44 -2.82
CA THR A 59 4.38 -20.44 -2.06
C THR A 59 5.06 -21.81 -1.98
N GLY A 60 6.04 -22.07 -2.85
CA GLY A 60 6.69 -23.36 -3.00
C GLY A 60 5.84 -24.44 -3.68
N ILE A 61 4.66 -24.09 -4.22
CA ILE A 61 3.78 -25.01 -4.94
C ILE A 61 3.88 -24.74 -6.44
N ALA A 62 4.56 -25.64 -7.15
CA ALA A 62 4.72 -25.58 -8.60
C ALA A 62 3.38 -25.59 -9.33
N PHE A 63 3.26 -24.78 -10.39
CA PHE A 63 2.03 -24.67 -11.17
C PHE A 63 1.58 -26.02 -11.77
N GLU A 64 2.50 -26.85 -12.24
CA GLU A 64 2.18 -28.14 -12.87
C GLU A 64 1.60 -29.17 -11.90
N LYS A 65 1.70 -28.93 -10.59
CA LYS A 65 1.04 -29.77 -9.58
C LYS A 65 -0.44 -29.43 -9.44
N LEU A 66 -0.89 -28.28 -9.91
CA LEU A 66 -2.29 -27.91 -9.87
C LEU A 66 -3.06 -28.71 -10.93
N PRO A 67 -4.10 -29.46 -10.55
CA PRO A 67 -4.96 -30.15 -11.50
C PRO A 67 -5.73 -29.13 -12.36
N LEU A 68 -5.97 -29.49 -13.62
CA LEU A 68 -6.79 -28.65 -14.50
C LEU A 68 -8.22 -28.50 -13.94
N PRO A 69 -8.86 -27.33 -14.07
CA PRO A 69 -10.22 -27.13 -13.59
C PRO A 69 -11.24 -28.13 -14.14
N GLU A 70 -11.04 -28.67 -15.35
CA GLU A 70 -11.95 -29.65 -15.96
C GLU A 70 -11.82 -31.06 -15.37
N ASP A 71 -10.68 -31.37 -14.72
CA ASP A 71 -10.40 -32.68 -14.14
C ASP A 71 -10.98 -32.86 -12.72
N LEU A 72 -11.53 -31.79 -12.13
CA LEU A 72 -12.05 -31.77 -10.77
C LEU A 72 -13.58 -31.70 -10.75
N ASP A 73 -14.18 -32.43 -9.83
CA ASP A 73 -15.59 -32.22 -9.47
C ASP A 73 -15.76 -30.97 -8.56
N GLU A 74 -17.00 -30.49 -8.44
CA GLU A 74 -17.33 -29.29 -7.64
C GLU A 74 -16.87 -29.38 -6.18
N GLN A 75 -16.94 -30.57 -5.57
CA GLN A 75 -16.53 -30.75 -4.18
C GLN A 75 -15.01 -30.67 -4.06
N GLN A 76 -14.27 -31.27 -5.00
CA GLN A 76 -12.82 -31.22 -5.06
C GLN A 76 -12.32 -29.79 -5.30
N LYS A 77 -12.96 -29.05 -6.23
CA LYS A 77 -12.66 -27.63 -6.45
C LYS A 77 -12.85 -26.84 -5.18
N ALA A 78 -13.99 -26.97 -4.50
CA ALA A 78 -14.25 -26.23 -3.26
C ALA A 78 -13.21 -26.51 -2.16
N ILE A 79 -12.81 -27.77 -1.99
CA ILE A 79 -11.78 -28.16 -1.02
C ILE A 79 -10.43 -27.55 -1.39
N LEU A 80 -10.05 -27.65 -2.67
CA LEU A 80 -8.76 -27.17 -3.14
C LEU A 80 -8.68 -25.64 -3.12
N SER A 81 -9.71 -24.94 -3.59
CA SER A 81 -9.82 -23.48 -3.50
C SER A 81 -9.68 -22.99 -2.07
N LYS A 82 -10.36 -23.65 -1.11
CA LYS A 82 -10.23 -23.28 0.30
C LYS A 82 -8.78 -23.42 0.78
N ALA A 83 -8.12 -24.52 0.45
CA ALA A 83 -6.74 -24.76 0.87
C ALA A 83 -5.75 -23.78 0.24
N LEU A 84 -5.91 -23.48 -1.05
CA LEU A 84 -5.06 -22.52 -1.77
C LEU A 84 -5.27 -21.08 -1.29
N LEU A 85 -6.52 -20.67 -1.02
CA LEU A 85 -6.79 -19.34 -0.44
C LEU A 85 -6.16 -19.19 0.94
N GLN A 86 -6.21 -20.24 1.78
CA GLN A 86 -5.53 -20.23 3.08
C GLN A 86 -4.01 -20.13 2.93
N LEU A 87 -3.44 -20.75 1.89
CA LEU A 87 -2.02 -20.63 1.58
C LEU A 87 -1.67 -19.20 1.15
N LEU A 88 -2.44 -18.63 0.23
CA LEU A 88 -2.24 -17.25 -0.24
C LEU A 88 -2.36 -16.24 0.91
N ASP A 89 -3.36 -16.41 1.79
CA ASP A 89 -3.55 -15.62 3.01
C ASP A 89 -2.31 -15.69 3.94
N HIS A 90 -1.69 -16.86 4.11
CA HIS A 90 -0.43 -17.00 4.86
C HIS A 90 0.76 -16.27 4.20
N HIS A 91 0.66 -15.96 2.91
CA HIS A 91 1.63 -15.19 2.15
C HIS A 91 1.16 -13.75 1.89
N ASN A 92 0.19 -13.27 2.67
CA ASN A 92 -0.33 -11.89 2.62
C ASN A 92 -0.98 -11.55 1.27
N PHE A 93 -1.56 -12.52 0.57
CA PHE A 93 -2.35 -12.30 -0.65
C PHE A 93 -3.82 -12.61 -0.39
N GLU A 94 -4.69 -11.63 -0.63
CA GLU A 94 -6.14 -11.81 -0.59
C GLU A 94 -6.71 -11.62 -2.00
N LEU A 95 -7.30 -12.67 -2.56
CA LEU A 95 -8.01 -12.58 -3.84
C LEU A 95 -9.42 -12.07 -3.59
N ASP A 96 -9.76 -10.92 -4.16
CA ASP A 96 -11.02 -10.23 -3.89
C ASP A 96 -12.18 -10.89 -4.67
N PHE A 97 -12.93 -11.73 -3.98
CA PHE A 97 -14.16 -12.34 -4.48
C PHE A 97 -15.39 -11.71 -3.84
N PRO A 98 -16.54 -11.67 -4.53
CA PRO A 98 -17.82 -11.32 -3.89
C PRO A 98 -18.13 -12.26 -2.71
N GLU A 99 -18.75 -11.73 -1.65
CA GLU A 99 -18.98 -12.45 -0.39
C GLU A 99 -19.68 -13.81 -0.59
N ASN A 100 -20.67 -13.85 -1.49
CA ASN A 100 -21.47 -15.05 -1.78
C ASN A 100 -20.92 -15.91 -2.94
N TYR A 101 -19.72 -15.61 -3.45
CA TYR A 101 -19.17 -16.31 -4.59
C TYR A 101 -18.73 -17.75 -4.21
N PRO A 102 -19.26 -18.81 -4.87
CA PRO A 102 -19.04 -20.20 -4.44
C PRO A 102 -17.57 -20.62 -4.48
N LEU A 103 -17.10 -21.31 -3.43
CA LEU A 103 -15.72 -21.78 -3.33
C LEU A 103 -15.27 -22.62 -4.54
N ALA A 104 -16.14 -23.47 -5.08
CA ALA A 104 -15.79 -24.29 -6.24
C ALA A 104 -15.47 -23.46 -7.49
N MET A 105 -16.17 -22.33 -7.68
CA MET A 105 -15.97 -21.44 -8.83
C MET A 105 -14.70 -20.60 -8.69
N ARG A 106 -14.24 -20.34 -7.46
CA ARG A 106 -12.99 -19.62 -7.19
C ARG A 106 -11.77 -20.34 -7.75
N TYR A 107 -11.82 -21.66 -7.93
CA TYR A 107 -10.66 -22.44 -8.37
C TYR A 107 -10.10 -21.96 -9.71
N THR A 108 -10.95 -21.63 -10.68
CA THR A 108 -10.51 -21.17 -11.99
C THR A 108 -9.67 -19.89 -11.89
N PHE A 109 -10.14 -18.91 -11.10
CA PHE A 109 -9.39 -17.67 -10.86
C PHE A 109 -8.07 -17.91 -10.14
N ILE A 110 -8.06 -18.79 -9.14
CA ILE A 110 -6.82 -19.15 -8.42
C ILE A 110 -5.83 -19.83 -9.38
N TYR A 111 -6.31 -20.71 -10.25
CA TYR A 111 -5.51 -21.40 -11.25
C TYR A 111 -4.92 -20.40 -12.27
N ASP A 112 -5.72 -19.47 -12.77
CA ASP A 112 -5.29 -18.44 -13.74
C ASP A 112 -4.37 -17.39 -13.11
N PHE A 113 -4.49 -17.14 -11.80
CA PHE A 113 -3.63 -16.26 -11.02
C PHE A 113 -2.25 -16.88 -10.73
N TRP A 114 -2.16 -18.20 -10.61
CA TRP A 114 -0.93 -18.89 -10.23
C TRP A 114 0.32 -18.61 -11.10
N PRO A 115 0.23 -18.46 -12.43
CA PRO A 115 1.40 -18.11 -13.24
C PRO A 115 1.79 -16.63 -13.18
N THR A 116 1.07 -15.79 -12.42
CA THR A 116 1.40 -14.36 -12.30
C THR A 116 2.62 -14.15 -11.39
N GLU A 117 3.27 -13.01 -11.58
CA GLU A 117 4.38 -12.55 -10.73
C GLU A 117 3.81 -11.52 -9.74
N GLN A 118 4.22 -11.63 -8.48
CA GLN A 118 3.80 -10.73 -7.41
C GLN A 118 4.99 -10.38 -6.54
N VAL A 119 4.94 -9.22 -5.91
CA VAL A 119 5.91 -8.90 -4.86
C VAL A 119 5.53 -9.68 -3.60
N PRO A 120 6.37 -10.60 -3.10
CA PRO A 120 6.08 -11.29 -1.83
C PRO A 120 6.06 -10.25 -0.72
N LEU A 121 5.02 -10.26 0.12
CA LEU A 121 4.91 -9.35 1.26
C LEU A 121 5.31 -10.02 2.57
N THR A 122 5.96 -9.26 3.47
CA THR A 122 6.26 -9.74 4.83
C THR A 122 5.28 -9.22 5.88
N TYR A 123 4.44 -8.26 5.51
CA TYR A 123 3.43 -7.63 6.36
C TYR A 123 2.36 -6.96 5.48
N GLY A 124 1.22 -6.67 6.09
CA GLY A 124 0.03 -6.15 5.41
C GLY A 124 -0.67 -7.23 4.61
N THR A 125 -1.70 -6.84 3.86
CA THR A 125 -2.42 -7.71 2.94
C THR A 125 -2.40 -7.07 1.56
N ASN A 126 -1.90 -7.79 0.56
CA ASN A 126 -2.02 -7.42 -0.83
C ASN A 126 -3.36 -7.94 -1.37
N HIS A 127 -4.28 -7.01 -1.61
CA HIS A 127 -5.57 -7.31 -2.23
C HIS A 127 -5.41 -7.40 -3.75
N ILE A 128 -5.65 -8.59 -4.29
CA ILE A 128 -5.58 -8.87 -5.72
C ILE A 128 -6.97 -8.70 -6.31
N GLU A 129 -7.16 -7.56 -6.99
CA GLU A 129 -8.38 -7.25 -7.70
C GLU A 129 -8.55 -8.16 -8.93
N LEU A 130 -9.67 -8.89 -8.98
CA LEU A 130 -10.02 -9.77 -10.11
C LEU A 130 -10.91 -9.08 -11.15
N CYS A 131 -11.45 -7.90 -10.83
CA CYS A 131 -12.38 -7.13 -11.65
C CYS A 131 -11.69 -5.89 -12.23
N ASN A 132 -11.98 -5.55 -13.49
CA ASN A 132 -11.48 -4.34 -14.15
C ASN A 132 -12.43 -3.14 -14.03
N TYR A 133 -13.49 -3.25 -13.21
CA TYR A 133 -14.56 -2.26 -13.06
C TYR A 133 -15.38 -1.99 -14.33
N ASP A 134 -15.27 -2.83 -15.36
CA ASP A 134 -16.16 -2.81 -16.53
C ASP A 134 -17.41 -3.64 -16.24
N GLN A 135 -18.58 -2.99 -16.29
CA GLN A 135 -19.87 -3.62 -16.05
C GLN A 135 -20.19 -4.71 -17.09
N ASP A 136 -19.79 -4.50 -18.35
CA ASP A 136 -20.10 -5.42 -19.45
C ASP A 136 -19.16 -6.64 -19.46
N GLU A 137 -17.99 -6.52 -18.82
CA GLU A 137 -16.96 -7.57 -18.73
C GLU A 137 -16.78 -8.08 -17.28
N CYS A 138 -17.82 -7.96 -16.44
CA CYS A 138 -17.72 -8.38 -15.05
C CYS A 138 -17.44 -9.90 -14.94
N PRO A 139 -16.37 -10.30 -14.23
CA PRO A 139 -16.00 -11.72 -14.09
C PRO A 139 -16.94 -12.52 -13.18
N PHE A 140 -17.84 -11.84 -12.46
CA PHE A 140 -18.73 -12.44 -11.45
C PHE A 140 -20.22 -12.18 -11.74
N PRO A 141 -20.74 -12.68 -12.89
CA PRO A 141 -22.15 -12.49 -13.24
C PRO A 141 -23.04 -13.11 -12.15
N ASP A 142 -24.16 -12.45 -11.83
CA ASP A 142 -25.13 -12.83 -10.78
C ASP A 142 -24.63 -12.80 -9.32
N TYR A 143 -23.34 -12.54 -9.08
CA TYR A 143 -22.75 -12.49 -7.73
C TYR A 143 -22.22 -11.11 -7.34
N CYS A 144 -21.98 -10.22 -8.31
CA CYS A 144 -21.50 -8.86 -8.09
C CYS A 144 -22.51 -7.84 -8.62
N HIS A 145 -22.90 -6.88 -7.77
CA HIS A 145 -23.78 -5.75 -8.11
C HIS A 145 -23.12 -4.39 -7.90
N SER A 146 -21.83 -4.36 -7.51
CA SER A 146 -21.14 -3.13 -7.12
C SER A 146 -21.11 -2.07 -8.23
N CYS A 147 -20.89 -2.45 -9.49
CA CYS A 147 -20.92 -1.50 -10.61
C CYS A 147 -22.31 -0.86 -10.80
N GLU A 148 -23.39 -1.60 -10.58
CA GLU A 148 -24.76 -1.09 -10.67
C GLU A 148 -25.08 -0.14 -9.51
N GLU A 149 -24.65 -0.51 -8.30
CA GLU A 149 -24.81 0.30 -7.08
C GLU A 149 -24.05 1.63 -7.19
N ILE A 150 -22.77 1.59 -7.57
CA ILE A 150 -21.94 2.78 -7.78
C ILE A 150 -22.58 3.69 -8.82
N LYS A 151 -23.03 3.14 -9.95
CA LYS A 151 -23.70 3.93 -10.99
C LYS A 151 -24.98 4.59 -10.50
N ALA A 152 -25.81 3.86 -9.75
CA ALA A 152 -27.04 4.39 -9.19
C ALA A 152 -26.78 5.50 -8.16
N GLU A 153 -25.76 5.35 -7.32
CA GLU A 153 -25.32 6.37 -6.37
C GLU A 153 -24.82 7.63 -7.08
N MET A 154 -23.94 7.48 -8.08
CA MET A 154 -23.45 8.59 -8.89
C MET A 154 -24.59 9.34 -9.62
N GLU A 155 -25.61 8.64 -10.10
CA GLU A 155 -26.79 9.25 -10.72
C GLU A 155 -27.65 10.00 -9.69
N ALA A 156 -27.81 9.45 -8.50
CA ALA A 156 -28.54 10.08 -7.40
C ALA A 156 -27.85 11.37 -6.92
N ASP A 157 -26.53 11.36 -6.78
CA ASP A 157 -25.77 12.54 -6.36
C ASP A 157 -25.79 13.65 -7.41
N ARG A 158 -25.65 13.29 -8.70
CA ARG A 158 -25.85 14.24 -9.81
C ARG A 158 -27.25 14.84 -9.86
N ALA A 159 -28.27 14.11 -9.42
CA ALA A 159 -29.63 14.63 -9.34
C ALA A 159 -29.77 15.61 -8.17
N ARG A 160 -29.14 15.34 -7.02
CA ARG A 160 -29.12 16.23 -5.86
C ARG A 160 -28.40 17.54 -6.15
N GLU A 161 -27.25 17.49 -6.84
CA GLU A 161 -26.51 18.70 -7.23
C GLU A 161 -27.32 19.65 -8.12
N LYS A 162 -28.23 19.11 -8.94
CA LYS A 162 -29.11 19.92 -9.81
C LYS A 162 -30.25 20.62 -9.05
N ASP A 163 -30.61 20.15 -7.87
CA ASP A 163 -31.65 20.79 -7.04
C ASP A 163 -31.08 21.91 -6.14
N THR A 164 -29.77 22.00 -6.03
CA THR A 164 -29.06 23.11 -5.37
C THR A 164 -28.56 24.12 -6.40
N ASP A 165 -29.47 24.88 -7.02
CA ASP A 165 -29.15 26.06 -7.83
C ASP A 165 -28.68 27.28 -6.98
N GLU A 166 -28.53 27.11 -5.66
CA GLU A 166 -27.88 28.13 -4.84
C GLU A 166 -26.37 28.05 -5.10
N PRO A 167 -25.75 29.11 -5.66
CA PRO A 167 -24.31 29.14 -5.83
C PRO A 167 -23.71 28.94 -4.44
N PHE A 168 -22.97 27.85 -4.26
CA PHE A 168 -22.09 27.68 -3.12
C PHE A 168 -21.06 28.82 -3.19
N GLU A 169 -21.40 29.98 -2.61
CA GLU A 169 -20.45 31.06 -2.27
C GLU A 169 -19.60 30.57 -1.11
N PHE A 170 -18.76 29.57 -1.39
CA PHE A 170 -17.66 29.24 -0.50
C PHE A 170 -16.52 30.18 -0.86
N ASP A 171 -16.28 31.17 -0.02
CA ASP A 171 -15.09 32.00 -0.13
C ASP A 171 -13.90 31.12 0.25
N ILE A 172 -13.00 30.85 -0.71
CA ILE A 172 -11.77 30.11 -0.45
C ILE A 172 -10.93 30.83 0.61
N ASP A 173 -11.08 32.16 0.71
CA ASP A 173 -10.38 32.97 1.70
C ASP A 173 -10.88 32.69 3.15
N ASP A 174 -12.08 32.10 3.33
CA ASP A 174 -12.61 31.68 4.65
C ASP A 174 -12.16 30.26 5.07
N LEU A 175 -11.62 29.46 4.15
CA LEU A 175 -11.12 28.10 4.45
C LEU A 175 -9.69 28.09 4.97
N LEU A 176 -8.91 29.08 4.56
CA LEU A 176 -7.54 29.24 5.02
C LEU A 176 -7.54 30.16 6.24
N PRO A 177 -6.94 29.76 7.37
CA PRO A 177 -6.73 30.70 8.46
C PRO A 177 -5.98 31.91 7.91
N SER A 178 -6.45 33.09 8.27
CA SER A 178 -5.83 34.34 7.86
C SER A 178 -4.35 34.37 8.29
N VAL A 179 -3.55 35.19 7.62
CA VAL A 179 -2.13 35.36 7.97
C VAL A 179 -1.95 35.76 9.44
N GLU A 180 -2.91 36.50 10.02
CA GLU A 180 -2.90 36.86 11.45
C GLU A 180 -3.25 35.68 12.35
N GLU A 181 -4.19 34.82 11.96
CA GLU A 181 -4.50 33.58 12.68
C GLU A 181 -3.34 32.60 12.62
N LEU A 182 -2.68 32.46 11.46
CA LEU A 182 -1.46 31.68 11.32
C LEU A 182 -0.35 32.22 12.22
N ARG A 183 -0.15 33.54 12.30
CA ARG A 183 0.83 34.15 13.23
C ARG A 183 0.47 33.92 14.69
N ASN A 184 -0.80 33.99 15.06
CA ASN A 184 -1.23 33.66 16.42
C ASN A 184 -1.07 32.17 16.73
N PHE A 185 -1.21 31.28 15.73
CA PHE A 185 -1.05 29.84 15.87
C PHE A 185 0.42 29.42 15.97
N PHE A 186 1.31 30.09 15.22
CA PHE A 186 2.75 29.83 15.20
C PHE A 186 3.55 30.73 16.14
N GLY A 187 2.91 31.69 16.82
CA GLY A 187 3.53 32.66 17.72
C GLY A 187 4.34 33.73 16.97
N ASP A 188 3.98 35.00 17.15
CA ASP A 188 4.86 36.13 16.84
C ASP A 188 5.88 36.29 17.99
N ASP A 189 6.84 35.39 18.11
CA ASP A 189 8.02 35.64 18.95
C ASP A 189 9.28 35.78 18.08
N PRO A 190 9.54 36.98 17.53
CA PRO A 190 10.87 37.35 17.06
C PRO A 190 11.75 37.63 18.29
N ALA A 191 12.42 36.59 18.75
CA ALA A 191 13.76 36.60 19.35
C ALA A 191 14.10 37.77 20.31
N GLU A 192 13.90 37.54 21.60
CA GLU A 192 14.91 37.85 22.63
C GLU A 192 14.91 36.70 23.66
N ASP A 193 15.19 35.49 23.22
CA ASP A 193 15.65 34.43 24.13
C ASP A 193 16.78 33.66 23.46
N ASP A 194 17.88 33.53 24.18
CA ASP A 194 19.08 32.79 23.81
C ASP A 194 18.93 31.28 24.06
N GLY A 195 17.68 30.78 24.10
CA GLY A 195 17.31 29.40 24.32
C GLY A 195 16.79 28.73 23.05
N GLY A 196 17.43 27.63 22.65
CA GLY A 196 17.20 26.90 21.41
C GLY A 196 15.74 26.59 21.05
N LEU A 197 15.52 26.49 19.75
CA LEU A 197 14.35 25.82 19.17
C LEU A 197 14.15 24.46 19.87
N PRO A 198 12.90 24.00 20.08
CA PRO A 198 12.65 22.66 20.59
C PRO A 198 13.46 21.65 19.75
N GLN A 199 14.36 20.92 20.39
CA GLN A 199 15.18 19.85 19.77
C GLN A 199 14.32 18.67 19.26
N ASP A 200 13.00 18.82 19.32
CA ASP A 200 12.01 17.77 19.22
C ASP A 200 11.41 17.71 17.81
N MET A 201 11.64 18.72 16.94
CA MET A 201 11.54 18.53 15.49
C MET A 201 12.83 17.85 15.01
N LEU A 202 12.89 16.56 15.29
CA LEU A 202 13.97 15.66 14.91
C LEU A 202 14.39 15.91 13.45
N PRO A 203 15.68 16.16 13.17
CA PRO A 203 16.16 16.16 11.80
C PRO A 203 15.89 14.76 11.25
N PHE A 204 15.12 14.65 10.16
CA PHE A 204 14.99 13.39 9.42
C PHE A 204 16.41 12.90 9.09
N PRO A 205 16.91 11.82 9.71
CA PRO A 205 18.27 11.36 9.48
C PRO A 205 18.43 11.05 7.99
N GLY A 206 19.42 11.67 7.35
CA GLY A 206 19.68 11.47 5.92
C GLY A 206 19.01 12.47 4.96
N LEU A 207 18.10 13.35 5.41
CA LEU A 207 17.50 14.37 4.55
C LEU A 207 18.58 15.30 3.94
N CYS A 208 19.65 15.61 4.69
CA CYS A 208 20.76 16.41 4.17
C CYS A 208 21.49 15.72 3.01
N LEU A 209 21.73 14.40 3.12
CA LEU A 209 22.36 13.60 2.06
C LEU A 209 21.48 13.53 0.82
N VAL A 210 20.16 13.41 1.01
CA VAL A 210 19.17 13.45 -0.09
C VAL A 210 19.24 14.82 -0.80
N CYS A 211 19.22 15.92 -0.06
CA CYS A 211 19.30 17.27 -0.65
C CYS A 211 20.65 17.57 -1.32
N GLN A 212 21.75 17.06 -0.78
CA GLN A 212 23.08 17.15 -1.40
C GLN A 212 23.12 16.40 -2.74
N LYS A 213 22.48 15.23 -2.82
CA LYS A 213 22.36 14.47 -4.07
C LYS A 213 21.56 15.21 -5.14
N TYR A 214 20.42 15.81 -4.79
CA TYR A 214 19.65 16.67 -5.71
C TYR A 214 20.50 17.83 -6.26
N GLN A 215 21.35 18.42 -5.43
CA GLN A 215 22.24 19.50 -5.84
C GLN A 215 23.33 19.02 -6.82
N LEU A 216 23.94 17.85 -6.58
CA LEU A 216 24.95 17.28 -7.46
C LEU A 216 24.37 16.86 -8.83
N GLU A 217 23.12 16.40 -8.86
CA GLU A 217 22.45 15.94 -10.07
C GLU A 217 21.85 17.08 -10.92
N GLN A 218 21.94 18.34 -10.50
CA GLN A 218 21.34 19.52 -11.18
C GLN A 218 19.82 19.41 -11.45
N LYS A 219 19.10 18.59 -10.68
CA LYS A 219 17.64 18.43 -10.78
C LYS A 219 16.92 19.46 -9.90
N GLN A 220 17.12 20.74 -10.21
CA GLN A 220 16.63 21.85 -9.38
C GLN A 220 15.10 22.02 -9.44
N ASP A 221 14.49 21.59 -10.53
CA ASP A 221 13.05 21.73 -10.77
C ASP A 221 12.21 20.69 -9.99
N ASP A 222 12.81 19.55 -9.63
CA ASP A 222 12.15 18.43 -8.91
C ASP A 222 12.51 18.37 -7.42
N GLU A 223 13.13 19.43 -6.88
CA GLU A 223 13.60 19.46 -5.50
C GLU A 223 12.41 19.51 -4.51
N ASN A 224 12.35 18.54 -3.60
CA ASN A 224 11.38 18.46 -2.52
C ASN A 224 11.36 19.78 -1.70
N LEU A 225 10.18 20.24 -1.27
CA LEU A 225 9.99 21.42 -0.41
C LEU A 225 10.93 21.42 0.80
N SER A 226 11.19 20.26 1.39
CA SER A 226 12.10 20.09 2.52
C SER A 226 13.54 20.50 2.18
N CYS A 227 14.03 20.17 0.98
CA CYS A 227 15.35 20.57 0.51
C CYS A 227 15.42 22.07 0.16
N LYS A 228 14.35 22.62 -0.42
CA LYS A 228 14.24 24.07 -0.65
C LYS A 228 14.30 24.85 0.66
N ARG A 229 13.65 24.35 1.71
CA ARG A 229 13.69 24.93 3.07
C ARG A 229 15.09 24.88 3.68
N ILE A 230 15.79 23.75 3.62
CA ILE A 230 17.17 23.64 4.13
C ILE A 230 18.10 24.58 3.38
N ARG A 231 18.00 24.65 2.04
CA ARG A 231 18.82 25.58 1.25
C ARG A 231 18.52 27.03 1.58
N TYR A 232 17.26 27.38 1.83
CA TYR A 232 16.86 28.72 2.29
C TYR A 232 17.54 29.08 3.62
N ILE A 233 17.55 28.15 4.59
CA ILE A 233 18.23 28.34 5.88
C ILE A 233 19.74 28.54 5.71
N GLN A 234 20.36 27.86 4.74
CA GLN A 234 21.79 27.99 4.43
C GLN A 234 22.12 29.13 3.44
N GLN A 235 21.16 29.98 3.05
CA GLN A 235 21.43 31.10 2.14
C GLN A 235 22.45 32.06 2.76
N GLY A 236 23.63 32.14 2.14
CA GLY A 236 24.75 32.97 2.61
C GLY A 236 25.97 32.17 3.06
N LYS A 237 25.85 30.85 3.24
CA LYS A 237 27.02 29.97 3.37
C LYS A 237 27.62 29.68 1.99
N ASN A 238 28.96 29.67 1.91
CA ASN A 238 29.68 29.42 0.66
C ASN A 238 29.66 27.94 0.24
N GLN A 239 29.34 27.04 1.17
CA GLN A 239 29.23 25.60 0.95
C GLN A 239 28.04 25.07 1.75
N PHE A 240 27.36 24.06 1.19
CA PHE A 240 26.27 23.37 1.87
C PHE A 240 26.86 22.44 2.94
N GLU A 241 26.57 22.70 4.20
CA GLU A 241 27.12 21.97 5.35
C GLU A 241 26.02 21.10 5.98
N CYS A 242 26.28 19.80 6.13
CA CYS A 242 25.34 18.85 6.75
C CYS A 242 25.55 18.71 8.26
N ASP A 243 26.71 19.13 8.77
CA ASP A 243 27.11 18.93 10.16
C ASP A 243 26.18 19.61 11.18
N ASP A 244 25.45 20.66 10.77
CA ASP A 244 24.47 21.36 11.62
C ASP A 244 23.17 20.55 11.84
N PHE A 245 22.96 19.43 11.14
CA PHE A 245 21.74 18.62 11.17
C PHE A 245 21.97 17.18 11.66
N GLU A 246 23.21 16.80 11.98
CA GLU A 246 23.57 15.42 12.37
C GLU A 246 23.71 15.20 13.89
N THR A 247 23.51 16.24 14.72
CA THR A 247 23.65 16.12 16.17
C THR A 247 22.41 16.56 16.93
N VAL A 248 21.52 15.61 17.21
CA VAL A 248 20.91 15.34 18.54
C VAL A 248 20.74 13.83 18.68
#